data_AF-A0A966RP01-F1
#
_entry.id   AF-A0A966RP01-F1
#
_cell.length_a   1.000
_cell.length_b   1.000
_cell.length_c   1.000
_cell.angle_alpha   90.00
_cell.angle_beta   90.00
_cell.angle_gamma   90.00
#
_symmetry.space_group_name_H-M   'P 1'
#
loop_
_entity.id
_entity.type
_entity.pdbx_description
1 polymer ?
#
loop_
_entity_poly.entity_id
_entity_poly.type
_entity_poly.pdbx_seq_one_letter_code
_entity_poly.pdbx_strand_id
1 'polypeptide(L)'
;MNTALYQRRKLTNTIGVGLSMFAMALGLFVLFWILFILFKNGIAALDWAMFTQSTPAPGSEGGGLANAIVGSLMIVGFSTLISTPVGI
;
A
#
# COMPACT_ATOMS: atom_id res chain seq x y z
N MET A 1 1.81 41.16 -24.60
CA MET A 1 1.66 39.86 -23.90
C MET A 1 0.23 39.37 -24.15
N ASN A 2 0.03 38.29 -24.91
CA ASN A 2 -1.32 37.86 -25.31
C ASN A 2 -2.09 37.29 -24.10
N THR A 3 -2.92 38.14 -23.50
CA THR A 3 -3.68 37.87 -22.27
C THR A 3 -4.59 36.64 -22.40
N ALA A 4 -5.16 36.40 -23.59
CA ALA A 4 -6.00 35.24 -23.88
C ALA A 4 -5.25 33.90 -23.79
N LEU A 5 -3.99 33.83 -24.26
CA LEU A 5 -3.16 32.62 -24.16
C LEU A 5 -2.73 32.38 -22.71
N TYR A 6 -2.41 33.45 -21.98
CA TYR A 6 -2.04 33.38 -20.57
C TYR A 6 -3.21 32.88 -19.70
N GLN A 7 -4.43 33.38 -19.92
CA GLN A 7 -5.62 32.95 -19.19
C GLN A 7 -5.94 31.46 -19.42
N ARG A 8 -5.84 30.97 -20.67
CA ARG A 8 -6.03 29.54 -20.98
C ARG A 8 -5.01 28.65 -20.25
N ARG A 9 -3.73 29.02 -20.27
CA ARG A 9 -2.66 28.25 -19.58
C ARG A 9 -2.87 28.24 -18.07
N LYS A 10 -3.29 29.36 -17.49
CA LYS A 10 -3.60 29.47 -16.06
C LYS A 10 -4.76 28.54 -15.67
N LEU A 11 -5.83 28.50 -16.48
CA LEU A 11 -6.98 27.62 -16.22
C LEU A 11 -6.59 26.14 -16.30
N THR A 12 -5.89 25.72 -17.36
CA THR A 12 -5.43 24.33 -17.50
C THR A 12 -4.50 23.92 -16.36
N ASN A 13 -3.60 24.81 -15.92
CA ASN A 13 -2.72 24.54 -14.79
C ASN A 13 -3.50 24.38 -13.49
N THR A 14 -4.45 25.27 -13.19
CA THR A 14 -5.28 25.18 -11.98
C THR A 14 -6.13 23.91 -11.98
N ILE A 15 -6.71 23.52 -13.12
CA ILE A 15 -7.48 22.29 -13.25
C ILE A 15 -6.58 21.07 -13.04
N GLY A 16 -5.40 21.03 -13.69
CA GLY A 16 -4.46 19.91 -13.55
C GLY A 16 -3.98 19.71 -12.12
N VAL A 17 -3.58 20.80 -11.46
CA VAL A 17 -3.18 20.76 -10.04
C VAL A 17 -4.37 20.37 -9.16
N GLY A 18 -5.57 20.93 -9.40
CA GLY A 18 -6.78 20.58 -8.68
C GLY A 18 -7.14 19.09 -8.77
N LEU A 19 -7.09 18.51 -9.98
CA LEU A 19 -7.32 17.08 -10.18
C LEU A 19 -6.26 16.21 -9.49
N SER A 20 -4.97 16.59 -9.58
CA SER A 20 -3.90 15.84 -8.94
C SER A 20 -4.01 15.85 -7.41
N MET A 21 -4.36 17.00 -6.82
CA MET A 21 -4.60 17.15 -5.39
C MET A 21 -5.82 16.34 -4.94
N PHE A 22 -6.88 16.33 -5.74
CA PHE A 22 -8.06 15.52 -5.47
C PHE A 22 -7.76 14.02 -5.53
N ALA A 23 -7.04 13.56 -6.55
CA ALA A 23 -6.62 12.17 -6.67
C ALA A 23 -5.74 11.73 -5.48
N MET A 24 -4.80 12.58 -5.07
CA MET A 24 -3.98 12.36 -3.87
C MET A 24 -4.84 12.25 -2.61
N ALA A 25 -5.77 13.19 -2.41
CA ALA A 25 -6.65 13.20 -1.24
C ALA A 25 -7.54 11.95 -1.18
N LEU A 26 -8.08 11.51 -2.31
CA LEU A 26 -8.84 10.26 -2.39
C LEU A 26 -7.98 9.04 -2.04
N GLY A 27 -6.76 8.96 -2.58
CA GLY A 27 -5.83 7.87 -2.27
C GLY A 27 -5.48 7.82 -0.78
N LEU A 28 -5.18 8.98 -0.18
CA LEU A 28 -4.92 9.08 1.25
C LEU A 28 -6.13 8.73 2.09
N PHE A 29 -7.33 9.17 1.69
CA PHE A 29 -8.57 8.81 2.39
C PHE A 29 -8.77 7.29 2.44
N VAL A 30 -8.61 6.61 1.30
CA VAL A 30 -8.73 5.14 1.25
C VAL A 30 -7.64 4.47 2.09
N LEU A 31 -6.40 4.97 2.05
CA LEU A 31 -5.30 4.46 2.88
C LEU A 31 -5.63 4.57 4.37
N PHE A 32 -6.06 5.74 4.84
CA PHE A 32 -6.45 5.93 6.24
C PHE A 32 -7.65 5.07 6.62
N TRP A 33 -8.60 4.90 5.72
CA TRP A 33 -9.75 4.02 5.93
C TRP A 33 -9.32 2.57 6.18
N ILE A 34 -8.48 2.00 5.31
CA ILE A 34 -8.01 0.62 5.49
C ILE A 34 -7.15 0.47 6.73
N LEU A 35 -6.31 1.46 7.05
CA LEU A 35 -5.50 1.45 8.27
C LEU A 35 -6.37 1.49 9.52
N PHE A 36 -7.43 2.32 9.54
CA PHE A 36 -8.36 2.37 10.66
C PHE A 36 -9.05 1.03 10.91
N ILE A 37 -9.53 0.37 9.84
CA ILE A 37 -10.13 -0.97 9.94
C ILE A 37 -9.09 -1.99 10.43
N LEU A 38 -7.87 -1.93 9.90
CA LEU A 38 -6.77 -2.82 10.29
C LEU A 38 -6.44 -2.67 11.77
N PHE A 39 -6.33 -1.45 12.29
CA PHE A 39 -6.06 -1.25 13.72
C PHE A 39 -7.24 -1.71 14.57
N LYS A 40 -8.47 -1.36 14.18
CA LYS A 40 -9.68 -1.73 14.93
C LYS A 40 -9.85 -3.24 15.06
N ASN A 41 -9.61 -3.99 13.98
CA ASN A 41 -9.85 -5.43 13.94
C ASN A 41 -8.59 -6.27 14.16
N GLY A 42 -7.42 -5.73 13.83
CA GLY A 42 -6.15 -6.45 13.82
C GLY A 42 -5.37 -6.36 15.14
N ILE A 43 -5.57 -5.31 15.97
CA ILE A 43 -4.89 -5.22 17.27
C ILE A 43 -5.30 -6.38 18.19
N ALA A 44 -6.58 -6.77 18.17
CA ALA A 44 -7.07 -7.92 18.94
C ALA A 44 -6.51 -9.28 18.44
N ALA A 45 -5.99 -9.32 17.20
CA ALA A 45 -5.42 -10.50 16.57
C ALA A 45 -3.88 -10.56 16.65
N LEU A 46 -3.24 -9.51 17.19
CA LEU A 46 -1.80 -9.46 17.40
C LEU A 46 -1.41 -10.23 18.66
N ASP A 47 -1.05 -11.51 18.47
CA ASP A 47 -0.46 -12.37 19.50
C ASP A 47 0.76 -13.11 18.93
N TRP A 48 1.60 -13.68 19.79
CA TRP A 48 2.79 -14.44 19.42
C TRP A 48 2.49 -15.61 18.48
N ALA A 49 1.30 -16.19 18.59
CA ALA A 49 0.81 -17.22 17.69
C ALA A 49 0.71 -16.74 16.23
N MET A 50 0.40 -15.45 15.98
CA MET A 50 0.32 -14.88 14.63
C MET A 50 1.64 -15.00 13.87
N PHE A 51 2.78 -14.85 14.56
CA PHE A 51 4.10 -14.87 13.92
C PHE A 51 4.73 -16.27 13.84
N THR A 52 4.33 -17.16 14.76
CA THR A 52 4.96 -18.48 14.89
C THR A 52 4.14 -19.62 14.28
N GLN A 53 2.82 -19.47 14.22
CA GLN A 53 1.94 -20.48 13.64
C GLN A 53 1.76 -20.25 12.14
N SER A 54 1.61 -21.36 11.41
CA SER A 54 1.30 -21.31 9.98
C SER A 54 -0.16 -20.97 9.73
N THR A 55 -0.45 -20.45 8.53
CA THR A 55 -1.84 -20.23 8.13
C THR A 55 -2.57 -21.57 8.06
N PRO A 56 -3.65 -21.72 8.82
CA PRO A 56 -4.40 -22.95 8.88
C PRO A 56 -5.16 -23.18 7.56
N ALA A 57 -5.70 -24.40 7.39
CA ALA A 57 -6.61 -24.67 6.29
C ALA A 57 -7.94 -23.89 6.48
N PRO A 58 -8.64 -23.53 5.39
CA PRO A 58 -9.93 -22.86 5.47
C PRO A 58 -10.92 -23.67 6.33
N GLY A 59 -11.50 -23.03 7.35
CA GLY A 59 -12.49 -23.65 8.23
C GLY A 59 -11.95 -24.30 9.51
N SER A 60 -10.64 -24.25 9.79
CA SER A 60 -10.13 -24.60 11.13
C SER A 60 -9.86 -23.37 11.98
N GLU A 61 -10.18 -23.45 13.28
CA GLU A 61 -10.00 -22.36 14.24
C GLU A 61 -8.52 -22.12 14.58
N GLY A 62 -8.15 -20.85 14.81
CA GLY A 62 -6.80 -20.46 15.23
C GLY A 62 -5.79 -20.33 14.09
N GLY A 63 -4.49 -20.30 14.41
CA GLY A 63 -3.38 -20.25 13.44
C GLY A 63 -2.72 -18.87 13.27
N GLY A 64 -1.77 -18.76 12.32
CA GLY A 64 -0.94 -17.57 12.13
C GLY A 64 -0.54 -17.30 10.69
N LEU A 65 0.47 -16.47 10.49
CA LEU A 65 0.94 -16.00 9.17
C LEU A 65 2.43 -16.32 8.95
N ALA A 66 3.02 -17.24 9.72
CA ALA A 66 4.45 -17.54 9.69
C ALA A 66 4.93 -17.93 8.28
N ASN A 67 4.20 -18.82 7.61
CA ASN A 67 4.49 -19.26 6.24
C ASN A 67 4.44 -18.11 5.22
N ALA A 68 3.47 -17.19 5.35
CA ALA A 68 3.35 -16.02 4.47
C ALA A 68 4.50 -15.02 4.68
N ILE A 69 4.92 -14.79 5.93
CA ILE A 69 6.03 -13.90 6.28
C ILE A 69 7.35 -14.48 5.74
N VAL A 70 7.65 -15.74 6.06
CA VAL A 70 8.88 -16.41 5.60
C VAL A 70 8.91 -16.50 4.07
N GLY A 71 7.78 -16.85 3.44
CA GLY A 71 7.62 -16.85 1.99
C GLY A 71 7.95 -15.49 1.37
N SER A 72 7.39 -14.41 1.92
CA SER A 72 7.63 -13.05 1.44
C SER A 72 9.09 -12.63 1.60
N LEU A 73 9.71 -12.95 2.75
CA LEU A 73 11.12 -12.65 2.99
C LEU A 73 12.04 -13.37 2.00
N MET A 74 11.77 -14.64 1.72
CA MET A 74 12.52 -15.37 0.69
C MET A 74 12.35 -14.72 -0.68
N ILE A 75 11.11 -14.43 -1.09
CA ILE A 75 10.83 -13.83 -2.41
C ILE A 75 11.54 -12.47 -2.55
N VAL A 76 11.38 -11.58 -1.57
CA VAL A 76 12.01 -10.25 -1.60
C VAL A 76 13.54 -10.37 -1.53
N GLY A 77 14.07 -11.24 -0.69
CA GLY A 77 15.51 -11.46 -0.55
C GLY A 77 16.16 -11.94 -1.85
N PHE A 78 15.63 -13.01 -2.46
CA PHE A 78 16.13 -13.52 -3.73
C PHE A 78 15.89 -12.56 -4.89
N SER A 79 14.71 -11.91 -4.94
CA SER A 79 14.41 -10.91 -5.96
C SER A 79 15.40 -9.75 -5.89
N THR A 80 15.72 -9.25 -4.70
CA THR A 80 16.71 -8.18 -4.53
C THR A 80 18.11 -8.64 -4.91
N LEU A 81 18.54 -9.81 -4.43
CA LEU A 81 19.88 -10.35 -4.70
C LEU A 81 20.15 -10.60 -6.19
N ILE A 82 19.12 -10.94 -6.98
CA ILE A 82 19.26 -11.21 -8.42
C ILE A 82 18.93 -9.97 -9.25
N SER A 83 17.80 -9.31 -8.98
CA SER A 83 17.32 -8.18 -9.79
C SER A 83 18.20 -6.93 -9.63
N THR A 84 18.69 -6.63 -8.42
CA THR A 84 19.53 -5.45 -8.19
C THR A 84 20.85 -5.48 -8.96
N PRO A 85 21.67 -6.55 -8.96
CA PRO A 85 22.90 -6.58 -9.76
C PRO A 85 22.68 -6.78 -11.26
N VAL A 86 21.52 -7.30 -11.69
CA VAL A 86 21.19 -7.39 -13.13
C VAL A 86 20.68 -6.04 -13.66
N GLY A 87 20.01 -5.25 -12.82
CA GLY A 87 19.44 -3.96 -13.19
C GLY A 87 20.38 -2.76 -13.12
N ILE A 88 21.47 -2.85 -12.33
CA ILE A 88 22.56 -1.86 -12.28
C ILE A 88 23.65 -2.26 -13.29
#